data_AF-A0A1G9KFB4-F1
#
_entry.id   AF-A0A1G9KFB4-F1
#
_cell.length_a   1.000
_cell.length_b   1.000
_cell.length_c   1.000
_cell.angle_alpha   90.00
_cell.angle_beta   90.00
_cell.angle_gamma   90.00
#
_symmetry.space_group_name_H-M   'P 1'
#
loop_
_entity.id
_entity.type
_entity.pdbx_description
1 polymer ?
#
loop_
_entity_poly.entity_id
_entity_poly.type
_entity_poly.pdbx_seq_one_letter_code
_entity_poly.pdbx_strand_id
1 'polypeptide(L)' 'MTLAPEGRKMLRIEQRNAATPVERKPEWIKAKVQMGPEFVQLKNLVKKEGLHTVCEEAGCPNIFECWEDK' A
#
# COMPACT_ATOMS: atom_id res chain seq x y z
N MET A 1 19.36 -11.51 -15.83
CA MET A 1 17.90 -11.73 -15.84
C MET A 1 17.30 -10.98 -17.01
N THR A 2 17.11 -11.66 -18.14
CA THR A 2 16.50 -11.07 -19.34
C THR A 2 14.99 -10.95 -19.11
N LEU A 3 14.50 -9.72 -18.99
CA LEU A 3 13.06 -9.45 -18.91
C LEU A 3 12.38 -10.10 -20.12
N ALA A 4 11.43 -11.00 -19.86
CA ALA A 4 10.59 -11.60 -20.89
C ALA A 4 9.96 -10.50 -21.77
N PRO A 5 9.64 -10.77 -23.05
CA PRO A 5 9.13 -9.76 -23.99
C PRO A 5 7.88 -9.01 -23.47
N GLU A 6 7.05 -9.65 -22.65
CA GLU A 6 5.93 -9.08 -21.89
C GLU A 6 6.35 -7.88 -21.01
N GLY A 7 7.48 -7.98 -20.31
CA GLY A 7 7.97 -6.95 -19.39
C GLY A 7 8.34 -5.65 -20.11
N ARG A 8 8.83 -5.73 -21.36
CA ARG A 8 9.15 -4.54 -22.17
C ARG A 8 7.91 -3.74 -22.55
N LYS A 9 6.77 -4.41 -22.79
CA LYS A 9 5.49 -3.75 -23.08
C LYS A 9 4.99 -2.96 -21.86
N MET A 10 5.05 -3.55 -20.67
CA MET A 10 4.62 -2.90 -19.43
C MET A 10 5.48 -1.69 -19.08
N LEU A 11 6.81 -1.80 -19.21
CA LEU A 11 7.74 -0.68 -18.96
C LEU A 11 7.41 0.56 -19.82
N ARG A 12 7.02 0.38 -21.09
CA ARG A 12 6.61 1.49 -21.96
C ARG A 12 5.31 2.14 -21.47
N ILE A 13 4.36 1.35 -20.97
CA ILE A 13 3.08 1.86 -20.44
C ILE A 13 3.34 2.65 -19.16
N GLU A 14 4.17 2.12 -18.26
CA GLU A 14 4.56 2.79 -17.00
C GLU A 14 5.24 4.14 -17.25
N GLN A 15 6.18 4.19 -18.21
CA GLN A 15 6.84 5.45 -18.60
C GLN A 15 5.83 6.48 -19.14
N ARG A 16 4.84 6.04 -19.92
CA ARG A 16 3.77 6.92 -20.40
C ARG A 16 2.86 7.38 -19.27
N ASN A 17 2.49 6.50 -18.35
CA ASN A 17 1.66 6.85 -17.20
C ASN A 17 2.35 7.87 -16.30
N ALA A 18 3.67 7.72 -16.09
CA ALA A 18 4.48 8.66 -15.30
C ALA A 18 4.62 10.05 -15.94
N ALA A 19 4.34 10.21 -17.24
CA ALA A 19 4.29 11.52 -17.89
C ALA A 19 3.06 12.33 -17.47
N THR A 20 2.01 11.69 -16.97
CA THR A 20 0.88 12.36 -16.32
C THR A 20 1.24 12.66 -14.87
N PRO A 21 1.21 13.92 -14.42
CA PRO A 21 1.47 14.26 -13.02
C PRO A 21 0.44 13.62 -12.08
N VAL A 22 0.89 13.19 -10.90
CA VAL A 22 0.01 12.65 -9.86
C VAL A 22 -1.04 13.69 -9.47
N GLU A 23 -2.32 13.32 -9.54
CA GLU A 23 -3.40 14.24 -9.19
C GLU A 23 -3.46 14.50 -7.69
N ARG A 24 -3.86 15.73 -7.34
CA ARG A 24 -4.21 16.04 -5.95
C ARG A 24 -5.46 15.25 -5.56
N LYS A 25 -5.37 14.51 -4.45
CA LYS A 25 -6.53 13.83 -3.85
C LYS A 25 -7.59 14.89 -3.47
N PRO A 26 -8.88 14.62 -3.73
CA PRO A 26 -9.96 15.51 -3.33
C PRO A 26 -10.09 15.56 -1.80
N GLU A 27 -10.70 16.64 -1.29
CA GLU A 27 -10.76 16.94 0.15
C GLU A 27 -11.49 15.88 1.01
N TRP A 28 -12.33 15.03 0.40
CA TRP A 28 -13.05 13.95 1.08
C TRP A 28 -12.24 12.64 1.18
N ILE A 29 -11.14 12.49 0.44
CA ILE A 29 -10.26 11.31 0.54
C ILE A 29 -9.16 11.61 1.55
N LYS A 30 -9.42 11.27 2.82
CA LYS A 30 -8.49 11.45 3.94
C LYS A 30 -8.42 10.16 4.75
N ALA A 31 -7.21 9.68 5.02
CA ALA A 31 -6.99 8.53 5.88
C ALA A 31 -7.15 8.95 7.36
N LYS A 32 -7.85 8.13 8.15
CA LYS A 32 -7.91 8.29 9.61
C LYS A 32 -6.69 7.62 10.22
N VAL A 33 -5.70 8.41 10.60
CA VAL A 33 -4.47 7.87 11.20
C VAL A 33 -4.66 7.75 12.71
N GLN A 34 -4.78 6.51 13.19
CA GLN A 34 -4.75 6.16 14.60
C GLN A 34 -3.71 5.07 14.79
N MET A 35 -2.69 5.34 15.61
CA MET A 35 -1.65 4.36 15.95
C MET A 35 -1.90 3.92 17.39
N GLY A 36 -3.02 3.26 17.62
CA GLY A 36 -3.40 2.79 18.94
C GLY A 36 -2.73 1.47 19.31
N PRO A 37 -3.00 0.96 20.52
CA PRO A 37 -2.38 -0.26 21.02
C PRO A 37 -2.67 -1.49 20.15
N GLU A 38 -3.87 -1.58 19.56
CA GLU A 38 -4.27 -2.74 18.75
C GLU A 38 -3.52 -2.77 17.41
N PHE A 39 -3.41 -1.62 16.73
CA PHE A 39 -2.56 -1.49 15.54
C PHE A 39 -1.11 -1.92 15.83
N VAL A 40 -0.52 -1.44 16.93
CA VAL A 40 0.86 -1.77 17.30
C VAL A 40 0.99 -3.26 17.64
N GLN A 41 0.03 -3.84 18.35
CA GLN A 41 0.03 -5.25 18.68
C GLN A 41 -0.03 -6.12 17.42
N LEU A 42 -0.96 -5.83 16.51
CA LEU A 42 -1.14 -6.61 15.29
C LEU A 42 0.07 -6.48 14.36
N LYS A 43 0.64 -5.27 14.23
CA LYS A 43 1.89 -5.04 13.48
C LYS A 43 3.05 -5.88 14.03
N ASN A 44 3.21 -5.90 15.34
CA ASN A 44 4.27 -6.68 15.97
C ASN A 44 4.05 -8.18 15.80
N LEU A 45 2.80 -8.65 15.87
CA LEU A 45 2.44 -10.05 15.64
C LEU A 45 2.79 -10.49 14.22
N VAL A 46 2.32 -9.75 13.20
CA VAL A 46 2.59 -10.04 11.78
C VAL A 46 4.10 -10.13 11.54
N LYS A 47 4.86 -9.15 12.03
CA LYS A 47 6.32 -9.14 11.89
C LYS A 47 7.00 -10.29 12.62
N LYS A 48 6.57 -10.60 13.85
CA LYS A 48 7.15 -11.66 14.67
C LYS A 48 6.98 -13.03 14.02
N GLU A 49 5.81 -13.28 13.45
CA GLU A 49 5.49 -14.56 12.79
C GLU A 49 6.00 -14.64 11.34
N GLY A 50 6.68 -13.60 10.85
CA GLY A 50 7.19 -13.56 9.46
C GLY A 50 6.07 -13.59 8.42
N LEU A 51 4.91 -13.02 8.75
CA LEU A 51 3.74 -12.98 7.87
C LEU A 51 3.70 -11.70 7.06
N HIS A 52 2.95 -11.75 5.96
CA HIS A 52 2.64 -10.59 5.12
C HIS A 52 1.13 -10.38 5.07
N THR A 53 0.71 -9.12 4.99
CA THR A 53 -0.70 -8.77 4.81
C THR A 53 -0.89 -7.90 3.58
N VAL A 54 -2.03 -8.06 2.90
CA VAL A 54 -2.41 -7.14 1.82
C VAL A 54 -2.56 -5.70 2.33
N CYS A 55 -2.88 -5.52 3.62
CA CYS A 55 -2.97 -4.21 4.25
C CYS A 55 -1.64 -3.43 4.15
N GLU A 56 -0.50 -4.11 4.38
CA GLU A 56 0.83 -3.51 4.30
C GLU A 56 1.40 -3.52 2.87
N GLU A 57 1.38 -4.67 2.19
CA GLU A 57 2.05 -4.84 0.89
C GLU A 57 1.39 -4.02 -0.24
N ALA A 58 0.07 -3.81 -0.17
CA ALA A 58 -0.64 -3.00 -1.15
C ALA A 58 -0.71 -1.50 -0.78
N GLY A 59 -0.16 -1.09 0.38
CA GLY A 59 -0.21 0.30 0.84
C GLY A 59 -1.62 0.81 1.10
N CYS A 60 -2.49 -0.02 1.70
CA CYS A 60 -3.89 0.31 1.92
C CYS A 60 -4.04 1.52 2.87
N PRO A 61 -4.77 2.59 2.49
CA PRO A 61 -4.92 3.78 3.33
C PRO A 61 -5.74 3.55 4.61
N ASN A 62 -6.47 2.43 4.70
CA ASN A 62 -7.35 2.10 5.82
C ASN A 62 -6.65 1.25 6.90
N ILE A 63 -5.34 0.97 6.78
CA ILE A 63 -4.62 0.07 7.69
C ILE A 63 -4.77 0.47 9.17
N PHE A 64 -4.76 1.78 9.45
CA PHE A 64 -4.90 2.31 10.81
C PHE A 64 -6.31 2.16 11.39
N GLU A 65 -7.33 2.19 10.53
CA GLU A 65 -8.73 2.01 10.95
C GLU A 65 -9.03 0.52 11.11
N CYS A 66 -8.72 -0.30 10.11
CA CYS A 66 -9.03 -1.73 10.14
C CYS A 66 -8.29 -2.52 11.23
N TRP A 67 -7.07 -2.11 11.62
CA TRP A 67 -6.31 -2.82 12.65
C TRP A 67 -6.59 -2.33 14.07
N GLU A 68 -7.23 -1.17 14.21
CA GLU A 68 -7.65 -0.65 15.51
C GLU A 68 -9.10 -1.00 15.84
N ASP A 69 -9.90 -1.38 14.83
CA ASP A 69 -11.32 -1.75 14.94
C ASP A 69 -11.51 -3.18 15.48
N LYS A 70 -11.18 -3.37 16.76
CA LYS A 70 -11.36 -4.63 17.48
C LYS A 70 -12.65 -4.69 18.28
#